data_AF-A0A374W7M2-F1
#
_entry.id   AF-A0A374W7M2-F1
#
_cell.length_a   1.000
_cell.length_b   1.000
_cell.length_c   1.000
_cell.angle_alpha   90.00
_cell.angle_beta   90.00
_cell.angle_gamma   90.00
#
_symmetry.space_group_name_H-M   'P 1'
#
loop_
_entity.id
_entity.type
_entity.pdbx_description
1 polymer ?
#
loop_
_entity_poly.entity_id
_entity_poly.type
_entity_poly.pdbx_seq_one_letter_code
_entity_poly.pdbx_strand_id
1 'polypeptide(L)'
;MKNINDLVFNPHPIAKEAEKLPSDMRQMYAESKQAKMDFENGYGISVLFGSMFYSNGIDTYEVGILKDGVLCYNTPITNDVIGYVTADEVTDIMRKIQELPID
;
A
#
# COMPACT_ATOMS: atom_id res chain seq x y z
N MET A 1 11.86 -13.53 -5.64
CA MET A 1 11.05 -12.95 -4.56
C MET A 1 10.30 -11.74 -5.13
N LYS A 2 9.02 -11.58 -4.80
CA LYS A 2 8.20 -10.48 -5.31
C LYS A 2 8.66 -9.14 -4.73
N ASN A 3 8.64 -8.08 -5.55
CA ASN A 3 9.05 -6.72 -5.18
C ASN A 3 8.09 -5.67 -5.76
N ILE A 4 8.37 -4.39 -5.52
CA ILE A 4 7.47 -3.30 -5.92
C ILE A 4 7.15 -3.30 -7.43
N ASN A 5 8.08 -3.73 -8.29
CA ASN A 5 7.85 -3.78 -9.74
C ASN A 5 6.85 -4.86 -10.16
N ASP A 6 6.53 -5.82 -9.29
CA ASP A 6 5.46 -6.79 -9.50
C ASP A 6 4.07 -6.23 -9.12
N LEU A 7 4.00 -5.08 -8.43
CA LEU A 7 2.73 -4.49 -7.99
C LEU A 7 2.01 -3.80 -9.14
N VAL A 8 0.69 -4.05 -9.22
CA VAL A 8 -0.21 -3.37 -10.15
C VAL A 8 -1.04 -2.35 -9.38
N PHE A 9 -0.75 -1.07 -9.58
CA PHE A 9 -1.50 0.03 -8.97
C PHE A 9 -2.78 0.32 -9.76
N ASN A 10 -3.92 0.20 -9.09
CA ASN A 10 -5.23 0.54 -9.61
C ASN A 10 -5.74 1.82 -8.92
N PRO A 11 -6.67 2.59 -9.54
CA PRO A 11 -7.32 3.71 -8.87
C PRO A 11 -7.98 3.24 -7.56
N HIS A 12 -7.70 3.93 -6.45
CA HIS A 12 -8.31 3.65 -5.16
C HIS A 12 -9.80 4.04 -5.20
N PRO A 13 -10.71 3.40 -4.44
CA PRO A 13 -12.13 3.77 -4.42
C PRO A 13 -12.39 5.26 -4.17
N ILE A 14 -11.56 5.94 -3.37
CA ILE A 14 -11.69 7.39 -3.14
C ILE A 14 -11.46 8.22 -4.41
N ALA A 15 -10.67 7.72 -5.37
CA ALA A 15 -10.48 8.43 -6.64
C ALA A 15 -11.79 8.57 -7.44
N LYS A 16 -12.76 7.68 -7.22
CA LYS A 16 -14.10 7.78 -7.83
C LYS A 16 -14.93 8.94 -7.28
N GLU A 17 -14.59 9.43 -6.09
CA GLU A 17 -15.27 10.56 -5.45
C GLU A 17 -14.71 11.91 -5.92
N ALA A 18 -13.57 11.92 -6.62
CA ALA A 18 -12.88 13.14 -7.05
C ALA A 18 -13.77 14.10 -7.86
N GLU A 19 -14.65 13.57 -8.72
CA GLU A 19 -15.54 14.38 -9.56
C GLU A 19 -16.56 15.18 -8.76
N LYS A 20 -16.92 14.70 -7.56
CA LYS A 20 -17.90 15.33 -6.66
C LYS A 20 -17.26 16.44 -5.81
N LEU A 21 -15.94 16.56 -5.83
CA LEU A 21 -15.20 17.49 -4.98
C LEU A 21 -14.91 18.82 -5.69
N PRO A 22 -14.69 19.90 -4.90
CA PRO A 22 -14.22 21.17 -5.43
C PRO A 22 -12.83 21.01 -6.07
N SER A 23 -12.47 21.95 -6.95
CA SER A 23 -11.29 21.82 -7.81
C SER A 23 -9.96 21.70 -7.05
N ASP A 24 -9.87 22.28 -5.86
CA ASP A 24 -8.70 22.23 -4.98
C ASP A 24 -8.45 20.84 -4.37
N MET A 25 -9.50 20.04 -4.15
CA MET A 25 -9.38 18.67 -3.60
C MET A 25 -9.43 17.58 -4.68
N ARG A 26 -9.99 17.89 -5.86
CA ARG A 26 -10.20 16.92 -6.94
C ARG A 26 -8.93 16.18 -7.32
N GLN A 27 -7.82 16.90 -7.46
CA GLN A 27 -6.55 16.28 -7.88
C GLN A 27 -6.03 15.29 -6.85
N MET A 28 -6.04 15.65 -5.55
CA MET A 28 -5.57 14.79 -4.45
C MET A 28 -6.34 13.45 -4.41
N TYR A 29 -7.65 13.48 -4.65
CA TYR A 29 -8.44 12.26 -4.71
C TYR A 29 -8.18 11.49 -6.00
N ALA A 30 -8.15 12.16 -7.16
CA ALA A 30 -8.01 11.51 -8.46
C ALA A 30 -6.67 10.75 -8.63
N GLU A 31 -5.59 11.20 -7.99
CA GLU A 31 -4.29 10.53 -8.04
C GLU A 31 -4.16 9.32 -7.10
N SER A 32 -5.13 9.11 -6.21
CA SER A 32 -5.09 8.06 -5.19
C SER A 32 -5.16 6.67 -5.82
N LYS A 33 -4.15 5.85 -5.56
CA LYS A 33 -4.00 4.49 -6.10
C LYS A 33 -3.71 3.47 -5.00
N GLN A 34 -4.00 2.21 -5.30
CA GLN A 34 -3.68 1.08 -4.45
C GLN A 34 -3.21 -0.11 -5.27
N ALA A 35 -2.17 -0.78 -4.78
CA ALA A 35 -1.82 -2.13 -5.18
C ALA A 35 -2.05 -3.08 -3.99
N LYS A 36 -2.48 -4.31 -4.28
CA LYS A 36 -2.54 -5.41 -3.31
C LYS A 36 -1.90 -6.64 -3.91
N MET A 37 -1.26 -7.44 -3.07
CA MET A 37 -0.66 -8.72 -3.48
C MET A 37 -0.63 -9.67 -2.28
N ASP A 38 -1.09 -10.90 -2.50
CA ASP A 38 -0.95 -11.99 -1.55
C ASP A 38 0.32 -12.80 -1.84
N PHE A 39 0.91 -13.36 -0.80
CA PHE A 39 2.10 -14.21 -0.85
C PHE A 39 1.78 -15.64 -0.42
N GLU A 40 2.69 -16.56 -0.73
CA GLU A 40 2.49 -18.01 -0.48
C GLU A 40 2.39 -18.37 1.00
N ASN A 41 2.85 -17.52 1.92
CA ASN A 41 2.78 -17.75 3.37
C ASN A 41 1.46 -17.26 4.02
N GLY A 42 0.44 -16.93 3.22
CA GLY A 42 -0.86 -16.47 3.69
C GLY A 42 -0.89 -15.01 4.15
N TYR A 43 0.25 -14.32 4.12
CA TYR A 43 0.32 -12.87 4.28
C TYR A 43 0.25 -12.17 2.93
N GLY A 44 0.00 -10.88 2.94
CA GLY A 44 0.02 -10.03 1.76
C GLY A 44 0.44 -8.61 2.10
N ILE A 45 0.39 -7.75 1.09
CA ILE A 45 0.70 -6.32 1.21
C ILE A 45 -0.39 -5.49 0.53
N SER A 46 -0.71 -4.36 1.14
CA SER A 46 -1.49 -3.26 0.56
C SER A 46 -0.59 -2.03 0.47
N VAL A 47 -0.37 -1.50 -0.73
CA VAL A 47 0.48 -0.32 -0.97
C VAL A 47 -0.39 0.80 -1.54
N LEU A 48 -0.46 1.92 -0.82
CA LEU A 48 -1.21 3.10 -1.21
C LEU A 48 -0.27 4.18 -1.74
N PHE A 49 -0.73 4.91 -2.74
CA PHE A 49 -0.01 6.02 -3.37
C PHE A 49 -0.96 7.22 -3.55
N GLY A 50 -0.48 8.42 -3.25
CA GLY A 50 -1.22 9.68 -3.43
C GLY A 50 -1.27 10.51 -2.15
N SER A 51 -1.42 11.82 -2.30
CA SER A 51 -1.39 12.80 -1.19
C SER A 51 -2.53 12.68 -0.16
N MET A 52 -3.51 11.81 -0.41
CA MET A 52 -4.58 11.45 0.54
C MET A 52 -4.16 10.45 1.62
N PHE A 53 -2.97 9.84 1.49
CA PHE A 53 -2.44 8.81 2.38
C PHE A 53 -1.19 9.30 3.11
N TYR A 54 -0.54 8.44 3.90
CA TYR A 54 0.83 8.68 4.37
C TYR A 54 1.84 8.51 3.23
N SER A 55 1.68 9.32 2.19
CA SER A 55 2.45 9.36 0.95
C SER A 55 2.50 10.81 0.47
N ASN A 56 3.60 11.22 -0.15
CA ASN A 56 3.78 12.55 -0.73
C ASN A 56 3.19 12.69 -2.14
N GLY A 57 2.62 11.62 -2.72
CA GLY A 57 2.08 11.63 -4.09
C GLY A 57 3.12 11.73 -5.20
N ILE A 58 4.42 11.56 -4.89
CA ILE A 58 5.53 11.65 -5.85
C ILE A 58 6.27 10.31 -5.91
N ASP A 59 6.88 9.89 -4.80
CA ASP A 59 7.81 8.77 -4.74
C ASP A 59 7.79 8.01 -3.40
N THR A 60 6.87 8.36 -2.50
CA THR A 60 6.64 7.63 -1.25
C THR A 60 5.28 6.96 -1.21
N TYR A 61 5.16 5.94 -0.35
CA TYR A 61 4.01 5.06 -0.25
C TYR A 61 3.61 4.85 1.21
N GLU A 62 2.36 4.44 1.41
CA GLU A 62 1.89 3.88 2.66
C GLU A 62 1.70 2.36 2.50
N VAL A 63 2.20 1.58 3.45
CA VAL A 63 2.19 0.12 3.42
C VAL A 63 1.41 -0.44 4.59
N GLY A 64 0.40 -1.26 4.29
CA GLY A 64 -0.27 -2.14 5.26
C GLY A 64 0.06 -3.61 4.97
N ILE A 65 0.27 -4.40 6.02
CA ILE A 65 0.39 -5.86 5.91
C ILE A 65 -0.99 -6.48 5.92
N LEU A 66 -1.22 -7.49 5.08
CA LEU A 66 -2.46 -8.26 5.02
C LEU A 66 -2.24 -9.68 5.58
N LYS A 67 -3.28 -10.27 6.15
CA LYS A 67 -3.44 -11.70 6.40
C LYS A 67 -4.82 -12.09 5.90
N ASP A 68 -4.92 -13.10 5.05
CA ASP A 68 -6.21 -13.53 4.45
C ASP A 68 -7.02 -12.36 3.84
N GLY A 69 -6.32 -11.43 3.19
CA GLY A 69 -6.91 -10.27 2.51
C GLY A 69 -7.34 -9.11 3.42
N VAL A 70 -7.20 -9.22 4.75
CA VAL A 70 -7.52 -8.16 5.72
C VAL A 70 -6.27 -7.57 6.38
N LEU A 71 -6.33 -6.31 6.82
CA LEU A 71 -5.19 -5.66 7.49
C LEU A 71 -4.80 -6.44 8.75
N CYS A 72 -3.50 -6.73 8.86
CA CYS A 72 -2.89 -7.45 9.96
C CYS A 72 -1.95 -6.54 10.74
N TYR A 73 -2.31 -6.30 12.00
CA TYR A 73 -1.54 -5.47 12.94
C TYR A 73 -0.72 -6.31 13.94
N ASN A 74 -0.73 -7.64 13.79
CA ASN A 74 -0.04 -8.56 14.69
C ASN A 74 1.14 -9.21 13.99
N THR A 75 2.12 -8.41 13.56
CA THR A 75 3.34 -8.89 12.91
C THR A 75 4.59 -8.31 13.59
N PRO A 76 5.74 -8.99 13.54
CA PRO A 76 7.00 -8.42 14.04
C PRO A 76 7.54 -7.29 13.16
N ILE A 77 6.95 -7.03 11.99
CA ILE A 77 7.37 -5.98 11.06
C ILE A 77 6.78 -4.63 11.48
N THR A 78 5.49 -4.62 11.77
CA THR A 78 4.74 -3.44 12.23
C THR A 78 3.44 -3.88 12.91
N ASN A 79 2.95 -3.03 13.81
CA ASN A 79 1.63 -3.11 14.42
C ASN A 79 0.68 -2.00 13.93
N ASP A 80 1.08 -1.24 12.91
CA ASP A 80 0.31 -0.21 12.21
C ASP A 80 0.71 -0.15 10.72
N VAL A 81 0.15 0.76 9.95
CA VAL A 81 0.66 1.09 8.61
C VAL A 81 2.02 1.78 8.69
N ILE A 82 2.84 1.62 7.65
CA ILE A 82 4.14 2.29 7.52
C ILE A 82 4.01 3.37 6.45
N GLY A 83 4.10 4.62 6.86
CA GLY A 83 3.96 5.78 5.98
C GLY A 83 5.28 6.31 5.43
N TYR A 84 5.19 7.06 4.33
CA TYR A 84 6.26 7.82 3.70
C TYR A 84 7.50 7.01 3.32
N VAL A 85 7.30 5.75 2.92
CA VAL A 85 8.39 4.84 2.52
C VAL A 85 8.65 4.91 1.02
N THR A 86 9.90 4.82 0.62
CA THR A 86 10.37 4.79 -0.77
C THR A 86 10.09 3.43 -1.46
N ALA A 87 10.26 3.37 -2.77
CA ALA A 87 10.11 2.13 -3.55
C ALA A 87 11.03 0.99 -3.08
N ASP A 88 12.27 1.33 -2.70
CA ASP A 88 13.25 0.37 -2.18
C ASP A 88 12.83 -0.15 -0.80
N GLU A 89 12.31 0.73 0.07
CA GLU A 89 11.78 0.34 1.38
C GLU A 89 10.52 -0.53 1.25
N VAL A 90 9.62 -0.24 0.30
CA VAL A 90 8.49 -1.12 -0.02
C VAL A 90 9.00 -2.50 -0.45
N THR A 91 10.04 -2.56 -1.29
CA THR A 91 10.65 -3.83 -1.71
C THR A 91 11.22 -4.61 -0.52
N ASP A 92 11.89 -3.92 0.40
CA ASP A 92 12.41 -4.54 1.63
C ASP A 92 11.29 -5.03 2.56
N ILE A 93 10.20 -4.28 2.69
CA ILE A 93 9.02 -4.71 3.45
C ILE A 93 8.39 -5.95 2.80
N MET A 94 8.21 -5.95 1.47
CA MET A 94 7.68 -7.12 0.75
C MET A 94 8.53 -8.37 0.98
N ARG A 95 9.87 -8.23 0.98
CA ARG A 95 10.77 -9.33 1.33
C ARG A 95 10.52 -9.83 2.75
N LYS A 96 10.48 -8.93 3.74
CA LYS A 96 10.24 -9.30 5.15
C LYS A 96 8.89 -10.01 5.33
N ILE A 97 7.84 -9.57 4.64
CA ILE A 97 6.52 -10.23 4.70
C ILE A 97 6.62 -11.65 4.13
N GLN A 98 7.28 -11.84 2.98
CA GLN A 98 7.47 -13.16 2.37
C GLN A 98 8.32 -14.12 3.22
N GLU A 99 9.14 -13.60 4.14
CA GLU A 99 9.96 -14.36 5.09
C GLU A 99 9.23 -14.70 6.41
N LEU A 100 8.03 -14.15 6.65
CA LEU A 100 7.24 -14.51 7.83
C LEU A 100 6.91 -16.00 7.82
N PRO A 101 6.88 -16.65 9.01
CA PRO A 101 6.50 -18.05 9.11
C PRO A 101 5.08 -18.25 8.55
N ILE A 102 4.91 -19.36 7.85
CA ILE A 102 3.59 -19.84 7.45
C ILE A 102 2.85 -20.19 8.75
N ASP A 103 1.65 -19.63 8.92
CA ASP A 103 0.71 -20.08 9.96
C ASP A 103 -0.06 -21.31 9.49
#